data_AF-A0AAV7MRI6-F1
#
_entry.id   AF-A0AAV7MRI6-F1
#
_cell.length_a   1.000
_cell.length_b   1.000
_cell.length_c   1.000
_cell.angle_alpha   90.00
_cell.angle_beta   90.00
_cell.angle_gamma   90.00
#
_symmetry.space_group_name_H-M   'P 1'
#
loop_
_entity.id
_entity.type
_entity.pdbx_description
1 polymer ?
#
loop_
_entity_poly.entity_id
_entity_poly.type
_entity_poly.pdbx_seq_one_letter_code
_entity_poly.pdbx_strand_id
1 'polypeptide(L)' 'MKRTFIKVPLLVPGLNYPIETFVDCLSDKGISAIIKVFVLREGKSTPLLTTHISMPVSEGLIAA' A
#
# COMPACT_ATOMS: atom_id res chain seq x y z
N MET A 1 8.14 12.59 2.46
CA MET A 1 6.77 12.59 1.87
C MET A 1 6.54 11.21 1.27
N LYS A 2 5.72 10.35 1.90
CA LYS A 2 5.46 8.99 1.40
C LYS A 2 4.67 9.07 0.09
N ARG A 3 5.13 8.37 -0.96
CA ARG A 3 4.41 8.30 -2.23
C ARG A 3 3.16 7.45 -2.05
N THR A 4 2.00 8.09 -1.95
CA THR A 4 0.67 7.45 -1.92
C THR A 4 0.16 7.11 -3.32
N PHE A 5 0.77 7.69 -4.35
CA PHE A 5 0.47 7.45 -5.75
C PHE A 5 1.73 6.97 -6.47
N ILE A 6 1.63 5.81 -7.12
CA ILE A 6 2.72 5.18 -7.87
C ILE A 6 2.28 5.06 -9.32
N LYS A 7 3.03 5.67 -10.25
CA LYS A 7 2.81 5.45 -11.68
C LYS A 7 3.34 4.06 -12.05
N VAL A 8 2.44 3.20 -12.52
CA VAL A 8 2.78 1.85 -12.98
C VAL A 8 3.41 1.94 -14.37
N PRO A 9 4.52 1.24 -14.65
CA PRO A 9 5.10 1.18 -15.99
C PRO A 9 4.19 0.41 -16.96
N LEU A 10 4.57 0.37 -18.23
CA LEU A 10 3.89 -0.47 -19.22
C LEU A 10 3.99 -1.95 -18.81
N LEU A 11 2.84 -2.60 -18.60
CA LEU A 11 2.75 -4.02 -18.24
C LEU A 11 2.76 -4.87 -19.52
N VAL A 12 3.83 -5.64 -19.71
CA VAL A 12 3.90 -6.62 -20.80
C VAL A 12 3.16 -7.90 -20.38
N PRO A 13 2.33 -8.50 -21.27
CA PRO A 13 1.63 -9.73 -20.96
C PRO A 13 2.58 -10.86 -20.54
N GLY A 14 2.21 -11.57 -19.47
CA GLY A 14 2.97 -12.71 -18.96
C GLY A 14 4.13 -12.35 -18.01
N LEU A 15 4.39 -11.08 -17.74
CA LEU A 15 5.40 -10.64 -16.76
C LEU A 15 4.77 -10.16 -15.46
N ASN A 16 5.40 -10.50 -14.33
CA ASN A 16 5.04 -10.01 -13.01
C ASN A 16 5.89 -8.79 -12.64
N TYR A 17 5.24 -7.72 -12.16
CA TYR A 17 5.89 -6.48 -11.78
C TYR A 17 5.71 -6.23 -10.28
N PRO A 18 6.70 -6.59 -9.43
CA PRO A 18 6.63 -6.27 -8.01
C PRO A 18 6.76 -4.76 -7.82
N ILE A 19 5.81 -4.17 -7.09
CA ILE A 19 5.81 -2.76 -6.73
C ILE A 19 5.84 -2.68 -5.21
N GLU A 20 6.90 -2.09 -4.67
CA GLU A 20 7.14 -2.01 -3.24
C GLU A 20 6.97 -0.58 -2.73
N THR A 21 6.48 -0.47 -1.50
CA THR A 21 6.39 0.80 -0.78
C THR A 21 6.60 0.55 0.70
N PHE A 22 7.13 1.56 1.39
CA PHE A 22 7.33 1.50 2.82
C PHE A 22 6.16 2.14 3.55
N VAL A 23 5.68 1.43 4.57
CA VAL A 23 4.65 1.89 5.50
C VAL A 23 5.31 2.00 6.86
N ASP A 24 5.16 3.17 7.50
CA ASP A 24 5.57 3.33 8.90
C ASP A 24 4.33 3.44 9.76
N CYS A 25 4.35 2.79 10.92
CA CYS A 25 3.37 3.01 11.96
C CYS A 25 3.61 4.38 12.59
N LEU A 26 2.57 5.23 12.59
CA LEU A 26 2.61 6.54 13.26
C LEU A 26 2.04 6.49 14.68
N SER A 27 1.55 5.34 15.12
CA SER A 27 0.95 5.15 16.44
C SER A 27 1.81 4.24 17.32
N ASP A 28 2.02 4.69 18.54
CA ASP A 28 2.62 3.98 19.67
C ASP A 28 1.62 3.13 20.46
N LYS A 29 0.32 3.18 20.11
CA LYS A 29 -0.77 2.57 20.89
C LYS A 29 -1.15 1.15 20.48
N GLY A 30 -0.30 0.46 19.72
CA GLY A 30 -0.58 -0.90 19.26
C GLY A 30 -1.82 -1.01 18.36
N ILE A 31 -2.14 0.04 17.60
CA ILE A 31 -3.31 0.08 16.72
C ILE A 31 -2.93 -0.47 15.35
N SER A 32 -3.71 -1.44 14.84
CA SER A 32 -3.62 -1.89 13.45
C SER A 32 -4.58 -1.10 12.56
N ALA A 33 -4.26 -1.03 11.26
CA ALA A 33 -5.07 -0.33 10.27
C ALA A 33 -5.21 -1.18 9.01
N ILE A 34 -6.22 -0.87 8.18
CA ILE A 34 -6.38 -1.50 6.87
C ILE A 34 -5.93 -0.50 5.81
N ILE A 35 -4.97 -0.90 4.98
CA ILE A 35 -4.53 -0.12 3.82
C ILE A 35 -5.30 -0.61 2.59
N LYS A 36 -6.00 0.31 1.94
CA LYS A 36 -6.69 0.03 0.67
C LYS A 36 -5.78 0.44 -0.50
N VAL A 37 -5.50 -0.51 -1.38
CA VAL A 37 -4.72 -0.30 -2.60
C VAL A 37 -5.69 -0.32 -3.78
N PHE A 38 -5.67 0.75 -4.56
CA PHE A 38 -6.52 0.92 -5.73
C PHE A 38 -5.66 0.97 -6.99
N VAL A 39 -5.95 0.10 -7.96
CA VAL A 39 -5.38 0.19 -9.30
C VAL A 39 -6.37 0.93 -10.18
N LEU A 40 -5.94 2.07 -10.73
CA LEU A 40 -6.78 2.96 -11.52
C LEU A 40 -6.20 3.12 -12.92
N ARG A 41 -7.09 3.35 -13.88
CA ARG A 41 -6.69 3.87 -15.20
C ARG A 41 -6.68 5.39 -15.13
N GLU A 42 -5.63 6.01 -15.66
CA GLU A 42 -5.54 7.47 -15.73
C GLU A 42 -6.78 8.07 -16.42
N GLY A 43 -7.34 9.13 -15.82
CA GLY A 43 -8.58 9.77 -16.27
C GLY A 43 -9.88 9.08 -15.86
N LYS A 44 -9.83 7.92 -15.17
CA LYS A 44 -11.02 7.25 -14.61
C LYS A 44 -10.99 7.27 -13.08
N SER A 45 -12.14 7.53 -12.46
CA SER A 45 -12.30 7.52 -11.00
C SER A 45 -12.68 6.16 -10.43
N THR A 46 -13.11 5.22 -11.26
CA THR A 46 -13.47 3.86 -10.84
C THR A 46 -12.24 2.94 -10.86
N PRO A 47 -11.94 2.25 -9.74
CA PRO A 47 -10.79 1.35 -9.68
C PRO A 47 -11.03 0.10 -10.52
N LEU A 48 -9.98 -0.36 -11.20
CA LEU A 48 -9.96 -1.63 -11.92
C LEU A 48 -9.87 -2.81 -10.96
N LEU A 49 -9.05 -2.64 -9.91
CA LEU A 49 -8.77 -3.64 -8.89
C LEU A 49 -8.66 -2.94 -7.53
N THR A 50 -9.15 -3.61 -6.50
CA THR A 50 -9.11 -3.14 -5.12
C THR A 50 -8.57 -4.25 -4.24
N THR A 51 -7.55 -3.94 -3.45
CA THR A 51 -6.99 -4.88 -2.49
C THR A 51 -6.96 -4.23 -1.11
N HIS A 52 -7.27 -5.01 -0.09
CA HIS A 52 -7.26 -4.57 1.29
C HIS A 52 -6.16 -5.35 2.02
N ILE A 53 -5.24 -4.61 2.63
CA ILE A 53 -4.13 -5.17 3.39
C ILE A 53 -4.38 -4.83 4.86
N SER A 54 -4.68 -5.85 5.65
CA SER A 54 -4.73 -5.72 7.11
C SER A 54 -3.30 -5.61 7.62
N MET A 55 -2.93 -4.42 8.10
CA MET A 55 -1.61 -4.22 8.68
C MET A 55 -1.51 -4.98 10.01
N PRO A 56 -0.36 -5.60 10.31
CA PRO A 56 -0.11 -6.13 11.62
C PRO A 56 -0.08 -5.00 12.66
N VAL A 57 -0.27 -5.38 13.92
CA VAL A 57 -0.03 -4.47 15.05
C VAL A 57 1.47 -4.18 15.12
N SER A 58 1.83 -2.92 15.38
CA SER A 58 3.25 -2.53 15.53
C SER A 58 3.86 -3.14 16.78
N GLU A 59 4.98 -3.85 16.63
CA GLU A 59 5.80 -4.39 17.72
C GLU A 59 6.96 -3.43 18.12
N GLY A 60 7.14 -2.34 17.36
CA GLY A 60 8.34 -1.49 17.39
C GLY A 60 8.48 -0.49 18.55
N LEU A 61 7.74 -0.66 19.64
CA LEU A 61 7.94 0.13 20.87
C LEU A 61 7.82 -0.75 22.11
N ILE A 62 8.68 -1.77 22.17
CA ILE A 62 9.07 -2.44 23.41
C ILE A 62 10.59 -2.31 23.50
N ALA A 63 11.07 -1.07 23.69
CA ALA A 63 12.44 -0.82 24.10
C ALA A 63 12.35 -0.18 25.49
N ALA A 64 12.71 -0.98 26.50
CA ALA A 64 12.86 -0.60 27.89
C ALA A 64 13.97 0.45 28.08
#